data_AF-A0A392P9U0-F1
#
_entry.id   AF-A0A392P9U0-F1
#
_cell.length_a   1.000
_cell.length_b   1.000
_cell.length_c   1.000
_cell.angle_alpha   90.00
_cell.angle_beta   90.00
_cell.angle_gamma   90.00
#
_symmetry.space_group_name_H-M   'P 1'
#
loop_
_entity.id
_entity.type
_entity.pdbx_description
1 polymer ?
#
loop_
_entity_poly.entity_id
_entity_poly.type
_entity_poly.pdbx_seq_one_letter_code
_entity_poly.pdbx_strand_id
1 'polypeptide(L)'
;MAHLGGGAEAHARFKQYEYRANSSLVLTTDSRPRDTHEPTGEPESLWGRIDPKNFGDRVAHDRPPELNDKINAAKKKKKERERDPIDSVSTRRSKRRRLQEESVLTATDDGVYQPKTKETRAAYEAMLSVIQQQLGGQPLSIVSGAADEILAVLKNDTVKNPEKKKDIEKLLNP
;
A
#
# COMPACT_ATOMS: atom_id res chain seq x y z
N MET A 1 -40.46 -70.83 -14.05
CA MET A 1 -40.76 -71.12 -12.63
C MET A 1 -39.47 -71.45 -11.91
N ALA A 2 -39.46 -71.21 -10.60
CA ALA A 2 -38.41 -71.48 -9.61
C ALA A 2 -37.38 -70.35 -9.39
N HIS A 3 -37.75 -69.47 -8.46
CA HIS A 3 -36.84 -68.76 -7.56
C HIS A 3 -35.89 -69.75 -6.87
N LEU A 4 -34.72 -69.29 -6.44
CA LEU A 4 -34.15 -69.46 -5.08
C LEU A 4 -32.63 -69.21 -5.11
N GLY A 5 -32.24 -67.95 -5.00
CA GLY A 5 -30.84 -67.55 -4.80
C GLY A 5 -30.65 -66.44 -3.76
N GLY A 6 -31.71 -66.09 -3.01
CA GLY A 6 -31.60 -65.32 -1.77
C GLY A 6 -31.12 -66.21 -0.63
N GLY A 7 -30.05 -66.97 -0.86
CA GLY A 7 -29.43 -67.88 0.11
C GLY A 7 -28.35 -67.18 0.93
N ALA A 8 -27.95 -67.82 2.04
CA ALA A 8 -26.89 -67.33 2.91
C ALA A 8 -25.59 -66.96 2.16
N GLU A 9 -25.30 -67.62 1.04
CA GLU A 9 -24.12 -67.36 0.20
C GLU A 9 -24.19 -66.01 -0.53
N ALA A 10 -25.35 -65.61 -1.04
CA ALA A 10 -25.53 -64.30 -1.67
C ALA A 10 -25.45 -63.16 -0.65
N HIS A 11 -26.01 -63.37 0.55
CA HIS A 11 -25.86 -62.44 1.68
C HIS A 11 -24.43 -62.36 2.20
N ALA A 12 -23.69 -63.47 2.23
CA ALA A 12 -22.29 -63.50 2.63
C ALA A 12 -21.41 -62.74 1.62
N ARG A 13 -21.62 -62.94 0.32
CA ARG A 13 -20.93 -62.17 -0.72
C ARG A 13 -21.28 -60.68 -0.65
N PHE A 14 -22.55 -60.34 -0.43
CA PHE A 14 -22.95 -58.94 -0.25
C PHE A 14 -22.22 -58.29 0.93
N LYS A 15 -22.14 -58.98 2.08
CA LYS A 15 -21.38 -58.53 3.27
C LYS A 15 -19.88 -58.40 3.01
N GLN A 16 -19.29 -59.27 2.19
CA GLN A 16 -17.87 -59.23 1.82
C GLN A 16 -17.51 -57.99 0.98
N TYR A 17 -18.44 -57.49 0.16
CA TYR A 17 -18.26 -56.28 -0.65
C TYR A 17 -18.99 -55.06 -0.07
N GLU A 18 -19.51 -55.17 1.15
CA GLU A 18 -20.22 -54.09 1.81
C GLU A 18 -19.20 -53.03 2.28
N TYR A 19 -19.09 -51.94 1.52
CA TYR A 19 -18.19 -50.81 1.83
C TYR A 19 -18.54 -50.10 3.14
N ARG A 20 -19.66 -50.44 3.79
CA ARG A 20 -20.04 -49.90 5.10
C ARG A 20 -19.04 -50.26 6.20
N ALA A 21 -18.42 -51.43 6.13
CA ALA A 21 -17.42 -51.86 7.12
C ALA A 21 -16.07 -51.14 6.97
N ASN A 22 -15.78 -50.62 5.77
CA ASN A 22 -14.54 -49.89 5.46
C ASN A 22 -14.74 -48.37 5.32
N SER A 23 -15.99 -47.88 5.41
CA SER A 23 -16.27 -46.45 5.45
C SER A 23 -16.01 -45.94 6.87
N SER A 24 -14.94 -45.18 7.05
CA SER A 24 -14.57 -44.57 8.33
C SER A 24 -15.46 -43.38 8.72
N LEU A 25 -16.73 -43.37 8.32
CA LEU A 25 -17.67 -42.31 8.63
C LEU A 25 -18.41 -42.68 9.92
N VAL A 26 -17.74 -42.46 11.06
CA VAL A 26 -18.30 -42.68 12.39
C VAL A 26 -19.17 -41.49 12.77
N LEU A 27 -20.46 -41.56 12.45
CA LEU A 27 -21.46 -40.52 12.75
C LEU A 27 -22.07 -40.69 14.14
N THR A 28 -22.23 -41.93 14.59
CA THR A 28 -22.82 -42.28 15.89
C THR A 28 -21.85 -43.12 16.71
N THR A 29 -21.78 -42.90 18.02
CA THR A 29 -21.11 -43.82 18.94
C THR A 29 -22.04 -45.01 19.21
N ASP A 30 -21.57 -46.24 18.96
CA ASP A 30 -22.39 -47.47 19.14
C ASP A 30 -22.83 -47.74 20.59
N SER A 31 -22.28 -47.02 21.57
CA SER A 31 -22.48 -47.35 22.99
C SER A 31 -23.69 -46.71 23.65
N ARG A 32 -24.44 -45.79 23.01
CA ARG A 32 -25.62 -45.16 23.63
C ARG A 32 -26.71 -44.85 22.60
N PRO A 33 -27.97 -45.28 22.81
CA PRO A 33 -29.09 -44.76 22.03
C PRO A 33 -29.17 -43.25 22.27
N ARG A 34 -29.00 -42.46 21.20
CA ARG A 34 -29.10 -41.00 21.26
C ARG A 34 -30.53 -40.61 21.68
N ASP A 35 -30.63 -39.60 22.53
CA ASP A 35 -31.91 -39.00 22.86
C ASP A 35 -32.49 -38.35 21.60
N THR A 36 -33.76 -38.65 21.29
CA THR A 36 -34.38 -38.39 19.99
C THR A 36 -34.49 -36.90 19.60
N HIS A 37 -34.17 -36.00 20.53
CA HIS A 37 -34.39 -34.57 20.37
C HIS A 37 -33.09 -33.73 20.31
N GLU A 38 -31.91 -34.36 20.31
CA GLU A 38 -30.64 -33.63 20.24
C GLU A 38 -30.14 -33.45 18.79
N PRO A 39 -29.72 -32.22 18.40
CA PRO A 39 -29.15 -31.99 17.08
C PRO A 39 -27.82 -32.74 16.94
N THR A 40 -27.67 -33.44 15.83
CA THR A 40 -26.66 -34.48 15.63
C THR A 40 -25.21 -33.93 15.57
N GLY A 41 -25.05 -32.61 15.38
CA GLY A 41 -23.73 -31.95 15.28
C GLY A 41 -22.89 -32.41 14.09
N GLU A 42 -23.46 -33.26 13.22
CA GLU A 42 -22.82 -33.79 12.05
C GLU A 42 -22.75 -32.70 10.96
N PRO A 43 -21.64 -32.60 10.21
CA PRO A 43 -21.52 -31.60 9.15
C PRO A 43 -22.50 -31.95 8.01
N GLU A 44 -23.56 -31.18 7.90
CA GLU A 44 -24.54 -31.32 6.82
C GLU A 44 -24.07 -30.60 5.54
N SER A 45 -24.52 -31.12 4.40
CA SER A 45 -24.30 -30.47 3.12
C SER A 45 -24.91 -29.06 3.10
N LEU A 46 -24.16 -28.11 2.56
CA LEU A 46 -24.60 -26.72 2.37
C LEU A 46 -25.38 -26.51 1.05
N TRP A 47 -25.60 -27.56 0.27
CA TRP A 47 -26.37 -27.52 -0.98
C TRP A 47 -27.81 -27.03 -0.73
N GLY A 48 -28.21 -25.97 -1.43
CA GLY A 48 -29.53 -25.34 -1.25
C GLY A 48 -29.70 -24.51 0.03
N ARG A 49 -28.68 -24.45 0.90
CA ARG A 49 -28.67 -23.62 2.12
C ARG A 49 -27.73 -22.41 2.03
N ILE A 50 -26.96 -22.29 0.95
CA ILE A 50 -26.11 -21.13 0.66
C ILE A 50 -26.63 -20.41 -0.57
N ASP A 51 -26.72 -19.08 -0.46
CA ASP A 51 -26.92 -18.19 -1.60
C ASP A 51 -25.57 -17.75 -2.20
N PRO A 52 -25.32 -18.02 -3.51
CA PRO A 52 -24.11 -17.58 -4.21
C PRO A 52 -23.82 -16.07 -4.16
N LYS A 53 -24.85 -15.26 -3.92
CA LYS A 53 -24.74 -13.79 -3.87
C LYS A 53 -24.24 -13.25 -2.53
N ASN A 54 -24.40 -14.01 -1.45
CA ASN A 54 -24.02 -13.59 -0.09
C ASN A 54 -22.58 -14.03 0.25
N PHE A 55 -21.87 -14.63 -0.70
CA PHE A 55 -20.45 -14.93 -0.54
C PHE A 55 -19.67 -13.62 -0.40
N GLY A 56 -18.97 -13.49 0.72
CA GLY A 56 -18.18 -12.30 1.01
C GLY A 56 -18.78 -11.36 2.05
N ASP A 57 -20.05 -11.52 2.41
CA ASP A 57 -20.76 -10.60 3.35
C ASP A 57 -20.10 -10.49 4.72
N ARG A 58 -19.41 -11.54 5.16
CA ARG A 58 -18.72 -11.62 6.45
C ARG A 58 -17.20 -11.52 6.36
N VAL A 59 -16.66 -11.14 5.20
CA VAL A 59 -15.20 -10.99 5.05
C VAL A 59 -14.72 -9.78 5.86
N ALA A 60 -13.97 -10.05 6.92
CA ALA A 60 -13.23 -9.03 7.66
C ALA A 60 -11.82 -8.90 7.06
N HIS A 61 -11.46 -7.68 6.66
CA HIS A 61 -10.08 -7.35 6.31
C HIS A 61 -9.43 -6.77 7.54
N ASP A 62 -8.54 -7.54 8.17
CA ASP A 62 -7.75 -7.00 9.25
C ASP A 62 -6.68 -6.06 8.66
N ARG A 63 -6.60 -4.84 9.20
CA ARG A 63 -5.58 -3.88 8.79
C ARG A 63 -4.44 -3.97 9.78
N PRO A 64 -3.18 -4.01 9.32
CA PRO A 64 -2.06 -4.06 10.23
C PRO A 64 -2.16 -2.89 11.23
N PRO A 65 -1.91 -3.14 12.53
CA PRO A 65 -2.19 -2.18 13.60
C PRO A 65 -1.46 -0.85 13.38
N GLU A 66 -0.27 -0.89 12.77
CA GLU A 66 0.51 0.29 12.42
C GLU A 66 -0.21 1.28 11.47
N LEU A 67 -1.11 0.79 10.61
CA LEU A 67 -1.91 1.65 9.72
C LEU A 67 -3.07 2.31 10.48
N ASN A 68 -3.67 1.60 11.43
CA ASN A 68 -4.74 2.14 12.26
C ASN A 68 -4.23 3.29 13.16
N ASP A 69 -3.03 3.15 13.73
CA ASP A 69 -2.40 4.21 14.53
C ASP A 69 -2.09 5.46 13.71
N LYS A 70 -1.58 5.29 12.48
CA LYS A 70 -1.33 6.39 11.53
C LYS A 70 -2.63 7.11 11.13
N ILE A 71 -3.71 6.36 10.89
CA ILE A 71 -5.02 6.91 10.56
C ILE A 71 -5.61 7.70 11.74
N ASN A 72 -5.50 7.17 12.96
CA ASN A 72 -6.00 7.84 14.17
C ASN A 72 -5.19 9.10 14.50
N ALA A 73 -3.87 9.06 14.34
CA ALA A 73 -3.00 10.23 14.48
C ALA A 73 -3.33 11.31 13.44
N ALA A 74 -3.61 10.92 12.18
CA ALA A 74 -4.02 11.85 11.14
C ALA A 74 -5.40 12.48 11.43
N LYS A 75 -6.37 11.71 11.94
CA LYS A 75 -7.68 12.23 12.36
C LYS A 75 -7.56 13.21 13.53
N LYS A 76 -6.71 12.91 14.52
CA LYS A 76 -6.44 13.81 15.65
C LYS A 76 -5.82 15.13 15.20
N LYS A 77 -4.79 15.09 14.34
CA LYS A 77 -4.17 16.28 13.73
C LYS A 77 -5.15 17.11 12.90
N LYS A 78 -6.10 16.47 12.20
CA LYS A 78 -7.14 17.19 11.45
C LYS A 78 -8.10 17.94 12.38
N LYS A 79 -8.54 17.30 13.48
CA LYS A 79 -9.43 17.91 14.48
C LYS A 79 -8.76 19.09 15.22
N GLU A 80 -7.45 19.01 15.43
CA GLU A 80 -6.64 20.09 16.00
C GLU A 80 -6.52 21.27 15.01
N ARG A 81 -6.25 21.01 13.73
CA ARG A 81 -6.22 22.04 12.68
C ARG A 81 -7.56 22.72 12.40
N GLU A 82 -8.69 22.11 12.77
CA GLU A 82 -10.01 22.74 12.68
C GLU A 82 -10.26 23.76 13.81
N ARG A 83 -9.45 23.77 14.88
CA ARG A 83 -9.53 24.77 15.96
C ARG A 83 -8.78 26.07 15.65
N ASP A 84 -7.82 26.04 14.72
CA ASP A 84 -7.03 27.20 14.30
C ASP A 84 -7.35 27.58 12.84
N PRO A 85 -8.30 28.50 12.58
CA PRO A 85 -8.80 28.75 11.23
C PRO A 85 -7.85 29.58 10.35
N ILE A 86 -6.72 30.06 10.88
CA ILE A 86 -5.89 31.08 10.21
C ILE A 86 -4.87 30.50 9.21
N ASP A 87 -4.50 29.21 9.29
CA ASP A 87 -3.37 28.67 8.50
C ASP A 87 -3.74 27.54 7.50
N SER A 88 -5.03 27.27 7.30
CA SER A 88 -5.49 26.05 6.59
C SER A 88 -5.62 26.16 5.05
N VAL A 89 -5.44 27.35 4.47
CA VAL A 89 -5.65 27.58 3.03
C VAL A 89 -4.41 27.24 2.19
N SER A 90 -3.20 27.35 2.76
CA SER A 90 -1.94 27.13 2.02
C SER A 90 -1.67 25.64 1.74
N THR A 91 -2.04 24.74 2.65
CA THR A 91 -1.69 23.31 2.56
C THR A 91 -2.64 22.45 1.71
N ARG A 92 -3.83 22.95 1.33
CA ARG A 92 -4.80 22.17 0.52
C ARG A 92 -4.50 22.21 -0.99
N ARG A 93 -3.81 23.25 -1.48
CA ARG A 93 -3.44 23.37 -2.91
C ARG A 93 -2.29 22.44 -3.31
N SER A 94 -1.40 22.07 -2.39
CA SER A 94 -0.22 21.24 -2.70
C SER A 94 -0.51 19.75 -2.85
N LYS A 95 -1.61 19.23 -2.30
CA LYS A 95 -1.96 17.80 -2.40
C LYS A 95 -2.72 17.42 -3.67
N ARG A 96 -3.43 18.36 -4.30
CA ARG A 96 -4.16 18.08 -5.56
C ARG A 96 -3.26 18.12 -6.80
N ARG A 97 -2.08 18.75 -6.72
CA ARG A 97 -1.07 18.79 -7.81
C ARG A 97 -0.15 17.58 -7.87
N ARG A 98 -0.16 16.67 -6.89
CA ARG A 98 0.76 15.51 -6.85
C ARG A 98 0.22 14.24 -7.50
N LEU A 99 -1.04 14.22 -7.93
CA LEU A 99 -1.66 13.03 -8.54
C LEU A 99 -1.92 13.18 -10.05
N GLN A 100 -1.59 14.34 -10.62
CA GLN A 100 -1.80 14.63 -12.03
C GLN A 100 -0.42 14.85 -12.65
N GLU A 101 -0.01 13.91 -13.51
CA GLU A 101 1.01 14.06 -14.55
C GLU A 101 2.48 13.88 -14.12
N GLU A 102 2.88 12.63 -13.88
CA GLU A 102 4.21 12.19 -14.36
C GLU A 102 4.11 11.98 -15.88
N SER A 103 4.21 13.09 -16.63
CA SER A 103 4.29 13.09 -18.09
C SER A 103 5.76 13.20 -18.49
N VAL A 104 6.20 12.47 -19.52
CA VAL A 104 7.59 12.53 -20.03
C VAL A 104 8.00 13.96 -20.42
N LEU A 105 7.04 14.85 -20.69
CA LEU A 105 7.25 16.26 -21.01
C LEU A 105 7.55 17.15 -19.78
N THR A 106 7.21 16.73 -18.56
CA THR A 106 7.56 17.47 -17.33
C THR A 106 8.96 17.12 -16.82
N ALA A 107 9.57 16.03 -17.30
CA ALA A 107 10.89 15.58 -16.86
C ALA A 107 12.06 16.40 -17.45
N THR A 108 11.80 17.28 -18.41
CA THR A 108 12.85 18.08 -19.08
C THR A 108 13.12 19.43 -18.43
N ASP A 109 12.27 19.88 -17.50
CA ASP A 109 12.40 21.19 -16.83
C ASP A 109 12.96 21.06 -15.39
N ASP A 110 13.22 19.83 -14.95
CA ASP A 110 13.90 19.57 -13.69
C ASP A 110 15.41 19.69 -13.92
N GLY A 111 16.05 20.68 -13.28
CA GLY A 111 17.50 20.91 -13.33
C GLY A 111 18.33 19.65 -13.07
N VAL A 112 19.59 19.66 -13.53
CA VAL A 112 20.47 18.48 -13.53
C VAL A 112 20.69 17.94 -12.12
N TYR A 113 20.66 18.82 -11.11
CA TYR A 113 20.82 18.44 -9.72
C TYR A 113 19.49 18.15 -9.01
N GLN A 114 19.30 16.90 -8.60
CA GLN A 114 18.16 16.47 -7.78
C GLN A 114 18.58 16.10 -6.35
N PRO A 115 18.23 16.91 -5.32
CA PRO A 115 18.59 16.64 -3.94
C PRO A 115 17.81 15.43 -3.36
N LYS A 116 18.53 14.49 -2.74
CA LYS A 116 17.97 13.23 -2.23
C LYS A 116 17.55 13.27 -0.75
N THR A 117 18.25 14.05 0.07
CA THR A 117 17.97 14.15 1.52
C THR A 117 17.24 15.45 1.85
N LYS A 118 16.56 15.49 3.00
CA LYS A 118 15.86 16.72 3.45
C LYS A 118 16.82 17.87 3.69
N GLU A 119 18.00 17.58 4.22
CA GLU A 119 19.04 18.57 4.49
C GLU A 119 19.61 19.15 3.19
N THR A 120 20.00 18.29 2.25
CA THR A 120 20.52 18.73 0.94
C THR A 120 19.48 19.50 0.14
N ARG A 121 18.20 19.12 0.26
CA ARG A 121 17.08 19.87 -0.34
C ARG A 121 16.95 21.27 0.25
N ALA A 122 16.98 21.41 1.58
CA ALA A 122 16.90 22.71 2.24
C ALA A 122 18.08 23.62 1.85
N ALA A 123 19.30 23.07 1.78
CA ALA A 123 20.48 23.80 1.32
C ALA A 123 20.37 24.24 -0.15
N TYR A 124 19.85 23.36 -1.02
CA TYR A 124 19.63 23.68 -2.43
C TYR A 124 18.54 24.75 -2.61
N GLU A 125 17.44 24.68 -1.87
CA GLU A 125 16.38 25.71 -1.86
C GLU A 125 16.93 27.07 -1.37
N ALA A 126 17.79 27.07 -0.34
CA ALA A 126 18.45 28.29 0.13
C ALA A 126 19.38 28.88 -0.94
N MET A 127 20.16 28.03 -1.63
CA MET A 127 21.04 28.46 -2.73
C MET A 127 20.23 29.08 -3.88
N LEU A 128 19.16 28.42 -4.32
CA LEU A 128 18.27 28.94 -5.37
C LEU A 128 17.67 30.30 -5.00
N SER A 129 17.26 30.48 -3.73
CA SER A 129 16.74 31.75 -3.24
C SER A 129 17.77 32.89 -3.35
N VAL A 130 19.02 32.63 -2.99
CA VAL A 130 20.11 33.61 -3.11
C VAL A 130 20.36 33.97 -4.57
N ILE A 131 20.42 32.99 -5.46
CA ILE A 131 20.64 33.21 -6.90
C ILE A 131 19.48 34.02 -7.49
N GLN A 132 18.24 33.70 -7.14
CA GLN A 132 17.05 34.40 -7.63
C GLN A 132 17.02 35.88 -7.21
N GLN A 133 17.49 36.18 -6.00
CA GLN A 133 17.61 37.57 -5.52
C GLN A 133 18.64 38.37 -6.33
N GLN A 134 19.74 37.73 -6.76
CA GLN A 134 20.78 38.39 -7.56
C GLN A 134 20.37 38.56 -9.03
N LEU A 135 19.75 37.55 -9.65
CA LEU A 135 19.41 37.55 -11.07
C LEU A 135 18.14 38.35 -11.42
N GLY A 136 17.35 38.78 -10.43
CA GLY A 136 16.33 39.81 -10.63
C GLY A 136 15.14 39.43 -11.52
N GLY A 137 14.44 38.33 -11.20
CA GLY A 137 13.17 37.98 -11.87
C GLY A 137 13.29 37.09 -13.11
N GLN A 138 14.45 36.45 -13.30
CA GLN A 138 14.65 35.44 -14.34
C GLN A 138 13.74 34.21 -14.14
N PRO A 139 13.35 33.51 -15.23
CA PRO A 139 12.61 32.26 -15.15
C PRO A 139 13.39 31.18 -14.40
N LEU A 140 12.66 30.24 -13.80
CA LEU A 140 13.23 29.20 -12.96
C LEU A 140 14.28 28.34 -13.69
N SER A 141 14.11 28.09 -14.99
CA SER A 141 15.06 27.33 -15.80
C SER A 141 16.47 27.95 -15.84
N ILE A 142 16.56 29.29 -15.94
CA ILE A 142 17.83 30.02 -15.92
C ILE A 142 18.45 30.00 -14.52
N VAL A 143 17.63 30.20 -13.48
CA VAL A 143 18.09 30.11 -12.08
C VAL A 143 18.61 28.70 -11.76
N SER A 144 17.95 27.67 -12.28
CA SER A 144 18.36 26.27 -12.13
C SER A 144 19.69 26.01 -12.84
N GLY A 145 19.85 26.49 -14.08
CA GLY A 145 21.10 26.39 -14.82
C GLY A 145 22.28 27.09 -14.11
N ALA A 146 22.07 28.30 -13.60
CA ALA A 146 23.07 29.01 -12.82
C ALA A 146 23.43 28.27 -11.53
N ALA A 147 22.46 27.66 -10.85
CA ALA A 147 22.72 26.85 -9.66
C ALA A 147 23.56 25.61 -9.98
N ASP A 148 23.31 24.95 -11.13
CA ASP A 148 24.07 23.78 -11.57
C ASP A 148 25.53 24.14 -11.90
N GLU A 149 25.78 25.28 -12.55
CA GLU A 149 27.14 25.79 -12.79
C GLU A 149 27.87 26.13 -11.50
N ILE A 150 27.20 26.80 -10.56
CA ILE A 150 27.77 27.13 -9.23
C ILE A 150 28.10 25.84 -8.46
N LEU A 151 27.23 24.82 -8.50
CA LEU A 151 27.51 23.52 -7.90
C LEU A 151 28.72 22.84 -8.52
N ALA A 152 28.90 22.94 -9.85
CA ALA A 152 30.08 22.41 -10.52
C ALA A 152 31.38 23.08 -10.03
N VAL A 153 31.39 24.42 -9.90
CA VAL A 153 32.54 25.17 -9.35
C VAL A 153 32.82 24.80 -7.90
N LEU A 154 31.78 24.69 -7.07
CA LEU A 154 31.92 24.34 -5.65
C LEU A 154 32.48 22.92 -5.48
N LYS A 155 32.05 21.97 -6.31
CA LYS A 155 32.48 20.57 -6.28
C LYS A 155 33.90 20.34 -6.82
N ASN A 156 34.48 21.28 -7.54
CA ASN A 156 35.85 21.16 -8.05
C ASN A 156 36.88 21.33 -6.91
N ASP A 157 37.39 20.24 -6.35
CA ASP A 157 38.34 20.28 -5.23
C ASP A 157 39.76 20.76 -5.59
N THR A 158 40.05 20.91 -6.89
CA THR A 158 41.35 21.37 -7.38
C THR A 158 41.55 22.88 -7.23
N VAL A 159 40.46 23.65 -7.17
CA VAL A 159 40.49 25.13 -7.15
C VAL A 159 40.40 25.64 -5.72
N LYS A 160 41.16 26.70 -5.41
CA LYS A 160 41.14 27.28 -4.06
C LYS A 160 39.87 28.11 -3.82
N ASN A 161 39.38 28.13 -2.58
CA ASN A 161 38.20 28.91 -2.17
C ASN A 161 38.16 30.39 -2.66
N PRO A 162 39.26 31.19 -2.63
CA PRO A 162 39.21 32.55 -3.15
C PRO A 162 38.99 32.62 -4.67
N GLU A 163 39.47 31.65 -5.43
CA GLU A 163 39.29 31.57 -6.88
C GLU A 163 37.85 31.13 -7.21
N LYS A 164 37.33 30.11 -6.51
CA LYS A 164 35.93 29.69 -6.60
C LYS A 164 34.97 30.86 -6.39
N LYS A 165 35.23 31.71 -5.39
CA LYS A 165 34.41 32.89 -5.12
C LYS A 165 34.40 33.86 -6.31
N LYS A 166 35.57 34.18 -6.87
CA LYS A 166 35.66 35.07 -8.04
C LYS A 166 34.92 34.51 -9.25
N ASP A 167 34.98 33.20 -9.45
CA ASP A 167 34.30 32.58 -10.58
C ASP A 167 32.78 32.56 -10.38
N ILE A 168 32.29 32.32 -9.16
CA ILE A 168 30.86 32.44 -8.84
C ILE A 168 30.36 33.88 -8.97
N GLU A 169 31.14 34.87 -8.53
CA GLU A 169 30.76 36.29 -8.66
C GLU A 169 30.62 36.72 -10.13
N LYS A 170 31.49 36.23 -11.02
CA LYS A 170 31.36 36.46 -12.48
C LYS A 170 30.09 35.84 -13.07
N LEU A 171 29.64 34.69 -12.56
CA LEU A 171 28.42 34.03 -13.03
C LEU A 171 27.15 34.77 -12.57
N LEU A 172 27.17 35.35 -11.37
CA LEU A 172 26.00 36.05 -10.81
C LEU A 172 25.88 37.50 -11.29
N ASN A 173 27.01 38.17 -11.53
CA ASN A 173 27.08 39.54 -12.04
C ASN A 173 28.01 39.55 -13.27
N PRO A 174 27.50 39.21 -14.46
CA PRO A 174 28.27 39.29 -15.70
C PRO A 174 28.67 40.73 -16.05
#